data_AF-A0A3D1BFQ3-F1
#
_entry.id   AF-A0A3D1BFQ3-F1
#
_cell.length_a   1.000
_cell.length_b   1.000
_cell.length_c   1.000
_cell.angle_alpha   90.00
_cell.angle_beta   90.00
_cell.angle_gamma   90.00
#
_symmetry.space_group_name_H-M   'P 1'
#
loop_
_entity.id
_entity.type
_entity.pdbx_description
1 polymer ?
#
loop_
_entity_poly.entity_id
_entity_poly.type
_entity_poly.pdbx_seq_one_letter_code
_entity_poly.pdbx_strand_id
1 'polypeptide(L)'
;MTRTLIAGLLALCGLTHLWAQPSSDAYQRIDGIVAVVGDEIVLSSDVRDRVTQAQLEGREVSADNECGLIESILFEKLLLHNARLDSLEVTDAEVMGEIDRRLTYYL
;
A
#
# COMPACT_ATOMS: atom_id res chain seq x y z
N MET A 1 10.26 -59.51 3.35
CA MET A 1 9.62 -58.45 4.19
C MET A 1 10.01 -57.03 3.79
N THR A 2 10.98 -56.80 2.90
CA THR A 2 11.40 -55.44 2.45
C THR A 2 10.58 -54.86 1.29
N ARG A 3 9.96 -55.71 0.44
CA ARG A 3 9.14 -55.26 -0.71
C ARG A 3 7.76 -54.72 -0.30
N THR A 4 7.20 -55.19 0.83
CA THR A 4 5.92 -54.73 1.38
C THR A 4 6.03 -53.37 2.09
N LEU A 5 7.21 -53.02 2.60
CA LEU A 5 7.47 -51.72 3.25
C LEU A 5 7.61 -50.57 2.23
N ILE A 6 8.22 -50.83 1.06
CA ILE A 6 8.39 -49.81 0.01
C ILE A 6 7.03 -49.47 -0.65
N ALA A 7 6.13 -50.46 -0.80
CA ALA A 7 4.77 -50.23 -1.31
C ALA A 7 3.90 -49.41 -0.33
N GLY A 8 4.10 -49.56 0.98
CA GLY A 8 3.42 -48.76 2.00
C GLY A 8 3.89 -47.30 2.06
N LEU A 9 5.18 -47.06 1.82
CA LEU A 9 5.77 -45.71 1.82
C LEU A 9 5.35 -44.90 0.57
N LEU A 10 5.23 -45.55 -0.60
CA LEU A 10 4.76 -44.91 -1.83
C LEU A 10 3.25 -44.58 -1.79
N ALA A 11 2.47 -45.38 -1.06
CA ALA A 11 1.03 -45.13 -0.85
C ALA A 11 0.78 -43.92 0.07
N LEU A 12 1.69 -43.61 1.00
CA LEU A 12 1.53 -42.49 1.92
C LEU A 12 1.79 -41.12 1.26
N CYS A 13 2.64 -41.07 0.22
CA CYS A 13 2.86 -39.86 -0.59
C CYS A 13 1.86 -39.71 -1.75
N GLY A 14 1.19 -40.78 -2.17
CA GLY A 14 0.16 -40.72 -3.22
C GLY A 14 -1.14 -40.03 -2.80
N LEU A 15 -1.46 -40.03 -1.50
CA LEU A 15 -2.65 -39.36 -0.95
C LEU A 15 -2.45 -37.86 -0.66
N THR A 16 -1.21 -37.36 -0.65
CA THR A 16 -0.94 -35.93 -0.35
C THR A 16 -1.07 -35.00 -1.55
N HIS A 17 -1.31 -35.53 -2.76
CA HIS A 17 -1.52 -34.73 -3.97
C HIS A 17 -3.00 -34.42 -4.27
N LEU A 18 -3.94 -34.83 -3.40
CA LEU A 18 -5.38 -34.55 -3.57
C LEU A 18 -5.83 -33.21 -2.96
N TRP A 19 -4.92 -32.26 -2.83
CA TRP A 19 -5.25 -30.86 -2.55
C TRP A 19 -4.91 -30.06 -3.80
N ALA A 20 -5.73 -30.22 -4.84
CA ALA A 20 -5.81 -29.21 -5.87
C ALA A 20 -6.30 -27.93 -5.18
N GLN A 21 -5.42 -26.94 -5.07
CA GLN A 21 -5.80 -25.64 -4.53
C GLN A 21 -6.91 -25.08 -5.43
N PRO A 22 -8.03 -24.59 -4.87
CA PRO A 22 -9.05 -23.96 -5.68
C PRO A 22 -8.40 -22.78 -6.38
N SER A 23 -8.25 -22.85 -7.70
CA SER A 23 -7.92 -21.70 -8.53
C SER A 23 -9.13 -20.80 -8.47
N SER A 24 -9.13 -19.88 -7.50
CA SER A 24 -10.07 -18.78 -7.49
C SER A 24 -9.75 -17.92 -8.71
N ASP A 25 -10.39 -18.22 -9.84
CA ASP A 25 -10.46 -17.37 -11.03
C ASP A 25 -11.32 -16.12 -10.75
N ALA A 26 -11.40 -15.71 -9.47
CA ALA A 26 -11.95 -14.44 -9.05
C ALA A 26 -10.83 -13.41 -9.15
N TYR A 27 -10.98 -12.47 -10.07
CA TYR A 27 -10.10 -11.31 -10.15
C TYR A 27 -10.07 -10.59 -8.80
N GLN A 28 -8.95 -10.71 -8.08
CA GLN A 28 -8.75 -10.02 -6.81
C GLN A 28 -8.37 -8.58 -7.12
N ARG A 29 -9.19 -7.63 -6.68
CA ARG A 29 -8.89 -6.21 -6.77
C ARG A 29 -7.69 -5.91 -5.86
N ILE A 30 -6.54 -5.60 -6.47
CA ILE A 30 -5.29 -5.32 -5.76
C ILE A 30 -5.39 -3.96 -5.07
N ASP A 31 -5.69 -2.93 -5.85
CA ASP A 31 -5.83 -1.57 -5.35
C ASP A 31 -6.91 -0.83 -6.14
N GLY A 32 -7.41 0.23 -5.52
CA GLY A 32 -8.56 0.95 -5.96
C GLY A 32 -8.44 2.43 -5.91
N ILE A 33 -9.07 3.09 -6.87
CA ILE A 33 -9.30 4.52 -6.82
C ILE A 33 -10.46 4.78 -5.85
N VAL A 34 -10.21 5.62 -4.85
CA VAL A 34 -11.18 6.09 -3.85
C VAL A 34 -11.78 7.42 -4.29
N ALA A 35 -10.95 8.30 -4.88
CA ALA A 35 -11.37 9.61 -5.38
C ALA A 35 -10.46 10.11 -6.52
N VAL A 36 -10.92 11.13 -7.25
CA VAL A 36 -10.18 11.80 -8.33
C VAL A 36 -10.30 13.31 -8.13
N VAL A 37 -9.17 14.03 -8.19
CA VAL A 37 -9.08 15.48 -8.03
C VAL A 37 -8.31 16.07 -9.22
N GLY A 38 -9.03 16.59 -10.20
CA GLY A 38 -8.41 17.04 -11.46
C GLY A 38 -7.73 15.86 -12.16
N ASP A 39 -6.40 15.92 -12.28
CA ASP A 39 -5.59 14.83 -12.86
C ASP A 39 -4.87 13.98 -11.80
N GLU A 40 -5.08 14.27 -10.52
CA GLU A 40 -4.58 13.44 -9.42
C GLU A 40 -5.61 12.39 -9.02
N ILE A 41 -5.14 11.18 -8.73
CA ILE A 41 -5.97 10.10 -8.19
C ILE A 41 -5.59 9.81 -6.74
N VAL A 42 -6.57 9.41 -5.94
CA VAL A 42 -6.38 8.93 -4.58
C VAL A 42 -6.63 7.43 -4.54
N LEU A 43 -5.60 6.68 -4.16
CA LEU A 43 -5.66 5.22 -4.07
C LEU A 43 -6.08 4.75 -2.69
N SER A 44 -6.57 3.51 -2.62
CA SER A 44 -6.96 2.89 -1.35
C SER A 44 -5.75 2.55 -0.49
N SER A 45 -4.59 2.30 -1.11
CA SER A 45 -3.30 2.22 -0.43
C SER A 45 -2.93 3.54 0.26
N ASP A 46 -3.11 4.68 -0.42
CA ASP A 46 -2.72 5.99 0.11
C ASP A 46 -3.46 6.29 1.43
N VAL A 47 -4.76 6.02 1.46
CA VAL A 47 -5.58 6.19 2.67
C VAL A 47 -5.10 5.23 3.77
N ARG A 48 -4.84 3.97 3.44
CA ARG A 48 -4.39 2.96 4.40
C ARG A 48 -3.04 3.34 5.00
N ASP A 49 -2.10 3.81 4.18
CA ASP A 49 -0.76 4.20 4.62
C ASP A 49 -0.84 5.39 5.58
N ARG A 50 -1.71 6.37 5.32
CA ARG A 50 -1.96 7.49 6.24
C ARG A 50 -2.59 7.03 7.55
N VAL A 51 -3.53 6.10 7.50
CA VAL A 51 -4.15 5.49 8.70
C VAL A 51 -3.10 4.74 9.52
N THR A 52 -2.27 3.91 8.88
CA THR A 52 -1.19 3.17 9.55
C THR A 52 -0.18 4.13 10.19
N GLN A 53 0.22 5.20 9.48
CA GLN A 53 1.10 6.22 10.03
C GLN A 53 0.48 6.90 11.26
N ALA A 54 -0.80 7.25 11.20
CA ALA A 54 -1.50 7.84 12.34
C ALA A 54 -1.54 6.89 13.56
N GLN A 55 -1.76 5.59 13.32
CA GLN A 55 -1.72 4.58 14.37
C GLN A 55 -0.32 4.43 14.99
N LEU A 56 0.74 4.49 14.18
CA LEU A 56 2.13 4.45 14.67
C LEU A 56 2.48 5.67 15.54
N GLU A 57 1.85 6.81 15.27
CA GLU A 57 1.95 8.03 16.11
C GLU A 57 1.11 7.94 17.39
N GLY A 58 0.41 6.82 17.62
CA GLY A 58 -0.44 6.60 18.80
C GLY A 58 -1.83 7.22 18.70
N ARG A 59 -2.27 7.63 17.49
CA ARG A 59 -3.62 8.16 17.28
C ARG A 59 -4.61 7.03 17.06
N GLU A 60 -5.73 7.06 17.77
CA GLU A 60 -6.87 6.19 17.47
C GLU A 60 -7.63 6.72 16.24
N VAL A 61 -7.73 5.87 15.21
CA VAL A 61 -8.45 6.21 13.97
C VAL A 61 -9.87 5.65 14.08
N SER A 62 -10.81 6.50 14.44
CA SER A 62 -12.26 6.26 14.29
C SER A 62 -12.72 6.60 12.87
N ALA A 63 -13.94 6.21 12.51
CA ALA A 63 -14.51 6.53 11.18
C ALA A 63 -14.54 8.04 10.88
N ASP A 64 -14.82 8.89 11.88
CA ASP A 64 -14.79 10.35 11.71
C ASP A 64 -13.36 10.88 11.49
N ASN A 65 -12.37 10.30 12.19
CA ASN A 65 -10.96 10.67 12.01
C ASN A 65 -10.44 10.20 10.64
N GLU A 66 -10.91 9.05 10.13
CA GLU A 66 -10.57 8.55 8.81
C GLU A 66 -11.06 9.50 7.70
N CYS A 67 -12.29 10.04 7.82
CA CYS A 67 -12.79 11.07 6.91
C CYS A 67 -11.89 12.31 6.90
N GLY A 68 -11.43 12.78 8.06
CA GLY A 68 -10.50 13.90 8.15
C GLY A 68 -9.12 13.60 7.52
N LEU A 69 -8.64 12.35 7.62
CA LEU A 69 -7.45 11.92 6.91
C LEU A 69 -7.66 11.97 5.39
N ILE A 70 -8.79 11.46 4.90
CA ILE A 70 -9.13 11.49 3.46
C ILE A 70 -9.24 12.94 2.97
N GLU A 71 -9.86 13.83 3.73
CA GLU A 71 -9.94 15.25 3.41
C GLU A 71 -8.56 15.88 3.27
N SER A 72 -7.62 15.55 4.16
CA SER A 72 -6.23 16.04 4.07
C SER A 72 -5.52 15.56 2.79
N ILE A 73 -5.76 14.31 2.37
CA ILE A 73 -5.21 13.74 1.13
C ILE A 73 -5.82 14.45 -0.08
N LEU A 74 -7.14 14.66 -0.09
CA LEU A 74 -7.83 15.38 -1.17
C LEU A 74 -7.32 16.81 -1.31
N PHE A 75 -7.08 17.49 -0.18
CA PHE A 75 -6.53 18.84 -0.17
C PHE A 75 -5.08 18.87 -0.71
N GLU A 76 -4.24 17.91 -0.32
CA GLU A 76 -2.88 17.77 -0.86
C GLU A 76 -2.89 17.58 -2.39
N LYS A 77 -3.75 16.69 -2.90
CA LYS A 77 -3.91 16.45 -4.34
C LYS A 77 -4.45 17.68 -5.08
N LEU A 78 -5.38 18.42 -4.46
CA LEU A 78 -5.87 19.69 -5.00
C LEU A 78 -4.73 20.70 -5.17
N LEU A 79 -3.86 20.84 -4.17
CA LEU A 79 -2.71 21.73 -4.24
C LEU A 79 -1.72 21.30 -5.32
N LEU A 80 -1.45 20.00 -5.46
CA LEU A 80 -0.59 19.48 -6.53
C LEU A 80 -1.17 19.77 -7.92
N HIS A 81 -2.48 19.60 -8.10
CA HIS A 81 -3.14 19.94 -9.36
C HIS A 81 -2.98 21.43 -9.71
N ASN A 82 -3.21 22.32 -8.73
CA ASN A 82 -3.03 23.76 -8.92
C ASN A 82 -1.57 24.14 -9.17
N ALA A 83 -0.61 23.57 -8.43
CA ALA A 83 0.81 23.82 -8.62
C ALA A 83 1.27 23.53 -10.05
N ARG A 84 0.73 22.46 -10.66
CA ARG A 84 1.01 22.13 -12.06
C ARG A 84 0.34 23.10 -13.05
N LEU A 85 -0.87 23.59 -12.75
CA LEU A 85 -1.51 24.65 -13.55
C LEU A 85 -0.72 25.97 -13.48
N ASP A 86 -0.16 26.26 -12.31
CA ASP A 86 0.70 27.43 -12.05
C ASP A 86 2.15 27.19 -12.50
N SER A 87 2.45 26.07 -13.17
CA SER A 87 3.78 25.73 -13.70
C SER A 87 4.91 25.78 -12.65
N LEU A 88 4.59 25.40 -11.41
CA LEU A 88 5.58 25.26 -10.35
C LEU A 88 6.34 23.95 -10.51
N GLU A 89 7.65 24.05 -10.72
CA GLU A 89 8.56 22.91 -10.83
C GLU A 89 9.60 22.96 -9.70
N VAL A 90 9.97 21.80 -9.16
CA VAL A 90 11.00 21.66 -8.13
C VAL A 90 12.12 20.79 -8.69
N THR A 91 13.35 21.28 -8.62
CA THR A 91 14.53 20.59 -9.14
C THR A 91 15.12 19.63 -8.10
N ASP A 92 15.79 18.57 -8.56
CA ASP A 92 16.47 17.62 -7.67
C ASP A 92 17.50 18.31 -6.76
N ALA A 93 18.18 19.35 -7.27
CA ALA A 93 19.15 20.12 -6.49
C ALA A 93 18.50 20.84 -5.29
N GLU A 94 17.29 21.37 -5.47
CA GLU A 94 16.52 21.99 -4.39
C GLU A 94 16.06 20.96 -3.35
N VAL A 95 15.62 19.78 -3.79
CA VAL A 95 15.23 18.68 -2.89
C VAL A 95 16.43 18.22 -2.06
N MET A 96 17.59 18.02 -2.69
CA MET A 96 18.81 17.60 -2.00
C MET A 96 19.27 18.66 -1.00
N GLY A 97 19.23 19.95 -1.38
CA GLY A 97 19.53 21.05 -0.47
C GLY A 97 18.58 21.11 0.73
N GLU A 98 17.29 20.81 0.54
CA GLU A 98 16.32 20.72 1.63
C GLU A 98 16.60 19.56 2.59
N ILE A 99 16.98 18.39 2.05
CA ILE A 99 17.35 17.22 2.85
C ILE A 99 18.59 17.54 3.71
N ASP A 100 19.64 18.09 3.12
CA ASP A 100 20.87 18.46 3.84
C ASP A 100 20.59 19.48 4.95
N ARG A 101 19.71 20.46 4.68
CA ARG A 101 19.28 21.45 5.67
C ARG A 101 18.56 20.81 6.85
N ARG A 102 17.67 19.85 6.60
CA ARG A 102 16.94 19.11 7.64
C ARG A 102 17.86 18.20 8.45
N LEU A 103 18.81 17.51 7.80
CA LEU A 103 19.80 16.67 8.48
C LEU A 103 20.68 17.49 9.42
N THR A 104 21.13 18.67 8.97
CA THR A 104 21.95 19.58 9.78
C THR A 104 21.26 19.98 11.10
N TYR A 105 19.93 20.05 11.14
CA TYR A 105 19.19 20.36 12.37
C TYR A 105 19.28 19.25 13.44
N TYR A 106 19.53 18.00 13.02
CA TYR A 106 19.60 16.83 13.91
C TYR A 106 21.03 16.41 14.28
N LEU A 107 22.06 17.06 13.72
CA LEU A 107 23.47 16.86 14.04
C LEU A 107 23.94 17.89 15.09
#